data_AF-A0A2L2YXN8-F1
#
_entry.id   AF-A0A2L2YXN8-F1
#
_cell.length_a   1.000
_cell.length_b   1.000
_cell.length_c   1.000
_cell.angle_alpha   90.00
_cell.angle_beta   90.00
_cell.angle_gamma   90.00
#
_symmetry.space_group_name_H-M   'P 1'
#
loop_
_entity.id
_entity.type
_entity.pdbx_description
1 polymer ?
#
loop_
_entity_poly.entity_id
_entity_poly.type
_entity_poly.pdbx_seq_one_letter_code
_entity_poly.pdbx_strand_id
1 'polypeptide(L)'
;LYDSCQGLQGFFPGKYFLDFGCGSWGRSGCSPERWTEYMGSTPDEGAYSPFKTIYSIHLEDTVEVDNRTYNPMKAFHTKCSESPGPGFDKCSCNDCPDACSSGAMTPPDLPPIPVPFRILYLHGATVVSIFIFFLIFFTMTFIFCRHRKASLLPAELLNEINPPGVNLGSLEEVEPLRSKFPNPVI
;
A
#
# COMPACT_ATOMS: atom_id res chain seq x y z
N LEU A 1 24.32 -5.83 -30.49
CA LEU A 1 23.64 -6.91 -29.73
C LEU A 1 23.54 -6.59 -28.24
N TYR A 2 24.68 -6.46 -27.54
CA TYR A 2 24.72 -6.17 -26.10
C TYR A 2 23.81 -4.98 -25.69
N ASP A 3 23.90 -3.87 -26.41
CA ASP A 3 23.13 -2.65 -26.10
C ASP A 3 21.61 -2.85 -26.15
N SER A 4 21.12 -3.75 -27.01
CA SER A 4 19.69 -4.07 -27.08
C SER A 4 19.22 -4.84 -25.83
N CYS A 5 20.11 -5.51 -25.12
CA CYS A 5 19.81 -6.38 -23.98
C CYS A 5 20.20 -5.78 -22.64
N GLN A 6 21.01 -4.70 -22.63
CA GLN A 6 21.51 -4.12 -21.39
C GLN A 6 20.38 -3.57 -20.50
N GLY A 7 19.21 -3.23 -21.03
CA GLY A 7 18.07 -2.71 -20.26
C GLY A 7 17.15 -3.78 -19.68
N LEU A 8 17.29 -5.04 -20.07
CA LEU A 8 16.28 -6.08 -19.82
C LEU A 8 16.07 -6.32 -18.32
N GLN A 9 14.81 -6.31 -17.88
CA GLN A 9 14.45 -6.74 -16.53
C GLN A 9 14.83 -8.21 -16.33
N GLY A 10 15.33 -8.50 -15.13
CA GLY A 10 15.62 -9.85 -14.70
C GLY A 10 14.35 -10.57 -14.25
N PHE A 11 14.51 -11.84 -13.88
CA PHE A 11 13.43 -12.64 -13.32
C PHE A 11 12.91 -12.07 -11.98
N PHE A 12 13.78 -11.40 -11.22
CA PHE A 12 13.43 -10.79 -9.94
C PHE A 12 13.14 -9.29 -10.12
N PRO A 13 12.03 -8.79 -9.54
CA PRO A 13 11.66 -7.37 -9.64
C PRO A 13 12.80 -6.46 -9.18
N GLY A 14 13.10 -5.44 -9.98
CA GLY A 14 14.15 -4.45 -9.66
C GLY A 14 15.58 -4.96 -9.85
N LYS A 15 15.75 -6.17 -10.39
CA LYS A 15 17.02 -6.66 -10.92
C LYS A 15 16.96 -6.71 -12.43
N TYR A 16 18.12 -6.66 -13.05
CA TYR A 16 18.26 -6.76 -14.49
C TYR A 16 18.80 -8.12 -14.89
N PHE A 17 18.55 -8.52 -16.13
CA PHE A 17 19.05 -9.78 -16.66
C PHE A 17 20.59 -9.90 -16.50
N LEU A 18 21.33 -8.85 -16.83
CA LEU A 18 22.80 -8.83 -16.73
C LEU A 18 23.33 -8.88 -15.28
N ASP A 19 22.51 -8.68 -14.26
CA ASP A 19 22.94 -8.93 -12.86
C ASP A 19 23.25 -10.42 -12.63
N PHE A 20 22.61 -11.31 -13.39
CA PHE A 20 22.81 -12.76 -13.35
C PHE A 20 23.53 -13.27 -14.60
N GLY A 21 23.34 -12.58 -15.72
CA GLY A 21 23.89 -12.93 -17.03
C GLY A 21 25.33 -12.49 -17.25
N CYS A 22 26.00 -11.86 -16.29
CA CYS A 22 27.37 -11.35 -16.44
C CYS A 22 28.30 -11.79 -15.29
N GLY A 23 27.98 -12.92 -14.64
CA GLY A 23 28.82 -13.50 -13.59
C GLY A 23 29.17 -12.53 -12.46
N SER A 24 30.43 -12.56 -12.02
CA SER A 24 30.94 -11.75 -10.92
C SER A 24 30.98 -10.24 -11.20
N TRP A 25 30.97 -9.84 -12.48
CA TRP A 25 30.97 -8.42 -12.85
C TRP A 25 29.61 -7.75 -12.61
N GLY A 26 28.52 -8.54 -12.61
CA GLY A 26 27.15 -8.03 -12.55
C GLY A 26 26.85 -7.01 -13.66
N ARG A 27 25.74 -6.28 -13.55
CA ARG A 27 25.35 -5.28 -14.56
C ARG A 27 26.36 -4.13 -14.67
N SER A 28 26.80 -3.56 -13.55
CA SER A 28 27.60 -2.33 -13.52
C SER A 28 28.99 -2.48 -14.14
N GLY A 29 29.58 -3.68 -14.04
CA GLY A 29 30.86 -4.02 -14.65
C GLY A 29 30.74 -4.78 -15.96
N CYS A 30 29.54 -4.97 -16.51
CA CYS A 30 29.37 -5.79 -17.70
C CYS A 30 29.80 -5.02 -18.96
N SER A 31 30.50 -5.71 -19.86
CA SER A 31 30.79 -5.26 -21.23
C SER A 31 30.40 -6.37 -22.21
N PRO A 32 30.31 -6.09 -23.52
CA PRO A 32 30.05 -7.13 -24.52
C PRO A 32 31.00 -8.33 -24.39
N GLU A 33 32.28 -8.08 -24.16
CA GLU A 33 33.33 -9.10 -24.01
C GLU A 33 33.08 -9.95 -22.77
N ARG A 34 32.88 -9.31 -21.61
CA ARG A 34 32.62 -9.99 -20.33
C ARG A 34 31.32 -10.80 -20.36
N TRP A 35 30.31 -10.28 -21.03
CA TRP A 35 29.05 -10.99 -21.21
C TRP A 35 29.26 -12.29 -22.01
N THR A 36 29.96 -12.21 -23.14
CA THR A 36 30.29 -13.41 -23.94
C THR A 36 31.24 -14.35 -23.22
N GLU A 37 32.20 -13.83 -22.46
CA GLU A 37 33.11 -14.62 -21.63
C GLU A 37 32.34 -15.44 -20.59
N TYR A 38 31.38 -14.82 -19.90
CA TYR A 38 30.51 -15.55 -18.96
C TYR A 38 29.65 -16.60 -19.67
N MET A 39 29.05 -16.27 -20.82
CA MET A 39 28.26 -17.24 -21.59
C MET A 39 29.07 -18.45 -22.04
N GLY A 40 30.37 -18.27 -22.30
CA GLY A 40 31.28 -19.36 -22.67
C GLY A 40 31.96 -20.06 -21.51
N SER A 41 31.72 -19.65 -20.25
CA SER A 41 32.39 -20.20 -19.08
C SER A 41 31.69 -21.45 -18.53
N THR A 42 32.46 -22.36 -17.95
CA THR A 42 31.96 -23.67 -17.48
C THR A 42 31.39 -23.60 -16.05
N PRO A 43 30.70 -24.65 -15.57
CA PRO A 43 30.30 -24.76 -14.16
C PRO A 43 31.45 -24.62 -13.16
N ASP A 44 32.64 -25.10 -13.50
CA ASP A 44 33.83 -24.96 -12.65
C ASP A 44 34.27 -23.49 -12.50
N GLU A 45 33.92 -22.64 -13.46
CA GLU A 45 34.15 -21.19 -13.45
C GLU A 45 32.94 -20.40 -12.91
N GLY A 46 31.88 -21.09 -12.48
CA GLY A 46 30.67 -20.47 -11.93
C GLY A 46 29.61 -20.05 -12.96
N ALA A 47 29.64 -20.63 -14.16
CA ALA A 47 28.68 -20.38 -15.24
C ALA A 47 27.99 -21.68 -15.71
N TYR A 48 27.34 -21.66 -16.88
CA TYR A 48 26.44 -22.75 -17.31
C TYR A 48 26.81 -23.40 -18.65
N SER A 49 27.91 -23.00 -19.29
CA SER A 49 28.29 -23.59 -20.58
C SER A 49 28.77 -25.03 -20.39
N PRO A 50 28.32 -26.01 -21.21
CA PRO A 50 28.78 -27.40 -21.10
C PRO A 50 30.28 -27.57 -21.40
N PHE A 51 30.89 -26.62 -22.12
CA PHE A 51 32.34 -26.59 -22.42
C PHE A 51 32.83 -25.14 -22.53
N LYS A 52 34.14 -24.92 -22.30
CA LYS A 52 34.72 -23.58 -22.40
C LYS A 52 34.69 -23.10 -23.85
N THR A 53 34.07 -21.95 -24.09
CA THR A 53 34.08 -21.26 -25.38
C THR A 53 34.74 -19.90 -25.22
N ILE A 54 35.77 -19.62 -26.02
CA ILE A 54 36.47 -18.34 -26.03
C ILE A 54 35.93 -17.50 -27.18
N TYR A 55 35.23 -16.43 -26.85
CA TYR A 55 34.73 -15.46 -27.84
C TYR A 55 35.76 -14.36 -28.04
N SER A 56 36.17 -14.13 -29.29
CA SER A 56 37.00 -12.99 -29.68
C SER A 56 36.17 -12.06 -30.56
N ILE A 57 35.93 -10.85 -30.07
CA ILE A 57 35.14 -9.83 -30.77
C ILE A 57 36.12 -8.97 -31.57
N HIS A 58 35.88 -8.87 -32.88
CA HIS A 58 36.65 -8.06 -33.80
C HIS A 58 35.73 -7.08 -34.52
N LEU A 59 36.25 -5.89 -34.84
CA LEU A 59 35.50 -4.87 -35.56
C LEU A 59 35.66 -5.03 -37.08
N GLU A 60 36.74 -5.65 -37.51
CA GLU A 60 37.09 -5.89 -38.89
C GLU A 60 36.30 -7.07 -39.46
N ASP A 61 35.90 -6.95 -40.73
CA ASP A 61 35.18 -8.02 -41.44
C ASP A 61 36.11 -9.21 -41.78
N THR A 62 37.43 -9.01 -41.74
CA THR A 62 38.45 -10.04 -41.93
C THR A 62 39.54 -9.88 -40.87
N VAL A 63 39.96 -10.99 -40.28
CA VAL A 63 41.04 -11.02 -39.29
C VAL A 63 42.03 -12.12 -39.61
N GLU A 64 43.32 -11.86 -39.43
CA GLU A 64 44.35 -12.88 -39.55
C GLU A 64 44.76 -13.38 -38.18
N VAL A 65 44.62 -14.69 -37.98
CA VAL A 65 45.03 -15.39 -36.75
C VAL A 65 45.85 -16.59 -37.18
N ASP A 66 47.06 -16.74 -36.64
CA ASP A 66 47.98 -17.84 -36.95
C ASP A 66 48.19 -18.07 -38.46
N ASN A 67 48.40 -16.98 -39.21
CA ASN A 67 48.62 -16.98 -40.66
C ASN A 67 47.43 -17.57 -41.46
N ARG A 68 46.23 -17.49 -40.90
CA ARG A 68 44.97 -17.87 -41.54
C ARG A 68 43.99 -16.71 -41.44
N THR A 69 43.27 -16.49 -42.53
CA THR A 69 42.22 -15.46 -42.60
C THR A 69 40.90 -16.05 -42.13
N TYR A 70 40.26 -15.38 -41.18
CA TYR A 70 38.94 -15.67 -40.67
C TYR A 70 38.01 -14.50 -40.98
N ASN A 71 36.72 -14.81 -41.17
CA ASN A 71 35.67 -13.81 -41.34
C ASN A 71 34.79 -13.86 -40.08
N PRO A 72 34.91 -12.91 -39.14
CA PRO A 72 34.10 -12.89 -37.93
C PRO A 72 32.60 -12.87 -38.27
N MET A 73 31.80 -13.50 -37.41
CA MET A 73 30.36 -13.56 -37.61
C MET A 73 29.72 -12.17 -37.44
N LYS A 74 29.08 -11.68 -38.48
CA LYS A 74 28.34 -10.40 -38.50
C LYS A 74 26.85 -10.64 -38.80
N ALA A 75 26.18 -11.32 -37.89
CA ALA A 75 24.76 -11.59 -38.02
C ALA A 75 23.92 -10.31 -37.87
N PHE A 76 22.80 -10.27 -38.60
CA PHE A 76 21.81 -9.21 -38.43
C PHE A 76 21.27 -9.20 -37.00
N HIS A 77 21.12 -8.01 -36.43
CA HIS A 77 20.56 -7.80 -35.09
C HIS A 77 19.68 -6.56 -35.08
N THR A 78 18.61 -6.63 -34.30
CA THR A 78 17.63 -5.54 -34.18
C THR A 78 17.85 -4.73 -32.91
N LYS A 79 17.62 -3.42 -32.98
CA LYS A 79 17.58 -2.57 -31.79
C LYS A 79 16.36 -2.88 -30.94
N CYS A 80 16.44 -2.72 -29.64
CA CYS A 80 15.30 -2.92 -28.74
C CYS A 80 14.09 -2.02 -29.08
N SER A 81 14.35 -0.85 -29.68
CA SER A 81 13.35 0.14 -30.06
C SER A 81 12.60 -0.21 -31.35
N GLU A 82 13.04 -1.23 -32.06
CA GLU A 82 12.54 -1.65 -33.37
C GLU A 82 11.91 -3.05 -33.27
N SER A 83 10.93 -3.32 -34.13
CA SER A 83 10.35 -4.65 -34.24
C SER A 83 11.33 -5.58 -34.97
N PRO A 84 11.57 -6.81 -34.47
CA PRO A 84 12.47 -7.76 -35.11
C PRO A 84 11.90 -8.36 -36.41
N GLY A 85 10.60 -8.20 -36.69
CA GLY A 85 9.98 -8.72 -37.89
C GLY A 85 8.46 -8.68 -37.87
N PRO A 86 7.81 -9.06 -38.99
CA PRO A 86 6.35 -9.05 -39.09
C PRO A 86 5.71 -9.97 -38.05
N GLY A 87 4.78 -9.42 -37.28
CA GLY A 87 4.09 -10.13 -36.20
C GLY A 87 4.76 -10.05 -34.82
N PHE A 88 5.89 -9.36 -34.70
CA PHE A 88 6.55 -9.09 -33.42
C PHE A 88 6.49 -7.61 -33.07
N ASP A 89 6.28 -7.31 -31.79
CA ASP A 89 6.36 -5.94 -31.27
C ASP A 89 7.80 -5.60 -30.86
N LYS A 90 8.09 -4.29 -30.80
CA LYS A 90 9.32 -3.79 -30.18
C LYS A 90 9.32 -4.06 -28.66
N CYS A 91 10.48 -3.95 -28.01
CA CYS A 91 10.57 -4.13 -26.57
C CYS A 91 9.72 -3.11 -25.79
N SER A 92 9.35 -3.47 -24.56
CA SER A 92 8.68 -2.54 -23.65
C SER A 92 9.66 -1.45 -23.16
N CYS A 93 9.12 -0.29 -22.76
CA CYS A 93 9.92 0.80 -22.19
C CYS A 93 10.63 0.39 -20.87
N ASN A 94 10.05 -0.56 -20.12
CA ASN A 94 10.66 -1.08 -18.90
C ASN A 94 11.90 -1.95 -19.17
N ASP A 95 11.92 -2.59 -20.33
CA ASP A 95 13.01 -3.46 -20.77
C ASP A 95 14.05 -2.73 -21.61
N CYS A 96 13.66 -1.62 -22.24
CA CYS A 96 14.59 -0.77 -22.96
C CYS A 96 14.18 0.70 -22.94
N PRO A 97 15.02 1.59 -22.37
CA PRO A 97 14.79 3.03 -22.38
C PRO A 97 14.64 3.61 -23.80
N ASP A 98 15.38 3.07 -24.77
CA ASP A 98 15.33 3.54 -26.16
C ASP A 98 14.01 3.19 -26.86
N ALA A 99 13.26 2.22 -26.33
CA ALA A 99 11.94 1.86 -26.86
C ALA A 99 10.82 2.80 -26.39
N CYS A 100 11.09 3.62 -25.36
CA CYS A 100 10.13 4.58 -24.82
C CYS A 100 9.79 5.65 -25.86
N SER A 101 8.52 5.74 -26.24
CA SER A 101 8.04 6.89 -27.02
C SER A 101 7.86 8.09 -26.09
N SER A 102 8.03 9.31 -26.61
CA SER A 102 7.72 10.54 -25.87
C SER A 102 6.28 10.55 -25.34
N GLY A 103 5.34 9.91 -26.04
CA GLY A 103 3.95 9.76 -25.60
C GLY A 103 3.77 8.85 -24.39
N ALA A 104 4.57 7.77 -24.25
CA ALA A 104 4.53 6.86 -23.10
C ALA A 104 5.10 7.49 -21.81
N MET A 105 5.82 8.61 -21.93
CA MET A 105 6.31 9.39 -20.78
C MET A 105 5.26 10.36 -20.25
N THR A 106 4.13 10.54 -20.93
CA THR A 106 3.01 11.32 -20.39
C THR A 106 2.38 10.48 -19.29
N PRO A 107 2.37 10.94 -18.02
CA PRO A 107 1.63 10.25 -16.98
C PRO A 107 0.19 10.07 -17.46
N PRO A 108 -0.40 8.88 -17.33
CA PRO A 108 -1.82 8.73 -17.61
C PRO A 108 -2.58 9.76 -16.76
N ASP A 109 -3.66 10.33 -17.30
CA ASP A 109 -4.54 11.18 -16.51
C ASP A 109 -5.14 10.33 -15.39
N LEU A 110 -4.52 10.38 -14.20
CA LEU A 110 -5.06 9.72 -13.04
C LEU A 110 -6.39 10.39 -12.71
N PRO A 111 -7.45 9.61 -12.41
CA PRO A 111 -8.68 10.19 -11.93
C PRO A 111 -8.38 11.05 -10.69
N PRO A 112 -9.03 12.22 -10.54
CA PRO A 112 -8.81 13.07 -9.39
C PRO A 112 -9.08 12.26 -8.11
N ILE A 113 -8.13 12.32 -7.18
CA ILE A 113 -8.29 11.68 -5.87
C ILE A 113 -9.58 12.24 -5.24
N PRO A 114 -10.51 11.39 -4.76
CA PRO A 114 -11.74 11.86 -4.15
C PRO A 114 -11.37 12.79 -2.99
N VAL A 115 -11.85 14.03 -3.06
CA VAL A 115 -11.59 15.01 -2.01
C VAL A 115 -12.16 14.51 -0.69
N PRO A 116 -11.38 14.48 0.40
CA PRO A 116 -11.90 14.05 1.69
C PRO A 116 -13.00 15.03 2.14
N PHE A 117 -14.10 14.50 2.68
CA PHE A 117 -15.17 15.31 3.26
C PHE A 117 -14.62 16.12 4.44
N ARG A 118 -14.49 17.44 4.25
CA ARG A 118 -13.98 18.39 5.24
C ARG A 118 -14.99 19.50 5.47
N ILE A 119 -15.20 19.86 6.74
CA ILE A 119 -15.96 21.04 7.16
C ILE A 119 -15.02 21.89 8.02
N LEU A 120 -14.80 23.16 7.64
CA LEU A 120 -13.93 24.09 8.37
C LEU A 120 -12.54 23.52 8.70
N TYR A 121 -11.90 22.87 7.71
CA TYR A 121 -10.59 22.20 7.84
C TYR A 121 -10.54 20.96 8.76
N LEU A 122 -11.65 20.59 9.42
CA LEU A 122 -11.79 19.36 10.19
C LEU A 122 -12.39 18.24 9.33
N HIS A 123 -12.12 16.98 9.69
CA HIS A 123 -12.81 15.84 9.09
C HIS A 123 -14.32 16.01 9.31
N GLY A 124 -15.12 16.00 8.24
CA GLY A 124 -16.55 16.28 8.36
C GLY A 124 -17.29 15.27 9.23
N ALA A 125 -16.78 14.02 9.32
CA ALA A 125 -17.25 13.03 10.29
C ALA A 125 -17.12 13.53 11.75
N THR A 126 -16.00 14.16 12.11
CA THR A 126 -15.78 14.73 13.44
C THR A 126 -16.79 15.82 13.78
N VAL A 127 -17.07 16.70 12.81
CA VAL A 127 -18.05 17.78 13.00
C VAL A 127 -19.45 17.20 13.22
N VAL A 128 -19.87 16.24 12.37
CA VAL A 128 -21.16 15.56 12.51
C VAL A 128 -21.27 14.86 13.87
N SER A 129 -20.22 14.17 14.32
CA SER A 129 -20.20 13.51 15.64
C SER A 129 -20.38 14.49 16.80
N ILE A 130 -19.74 15.67 16.75
CA ILE A 130 -19.88 16.72 17.78
C ILE A 130 -21.33 17.22 17.84
N PHE A 131 -21.96 17.50 16.69
CA PHE A 131 -23.35 17.96 16.65
C PHE A 131 -24.32 16.93 17.24
N ILE A 132 -24.17 15.65 16.87
CA ILE A 132 -25.01 14.56 17.39
C ILE A 132 -24.87 14.46 18.92
N PHE A 133 -23.64 14.55 19.45
CA PHE A 133 -23.38 14.50 20.88
C PHE A 133 -24.12 15.60 21.66
N PHE A 134 -24.05 16.85 21.18
CA PHE A 134 -24.76 17.95 21.82
C PHE A 134 -26.28 17.77 21.78
N LEU A 135 -26.85 17.32 20.65
CA LEU A 135 -28.29 17.07 20.56
C LEU A 135 -28.75 16.02 21.58
N ILE A 136 -28.01 14.92 21.75
CA ILE A 136 -28.33 13.88 22.74
C ILE A 136 -28.20 14.43 24.17
N PHE A 137 -27.16 15.21 24.44
CA PHE A 137 -26.95 15.80 25.77
C PHE A 137 -28.10 16.75 26.16
N PHE A 138 -28.54 17.61 25.24
CA PHE A 138 -29.65 18.53 25.49
C PHE A 138 -30.99 17.81 25.65
N THR A 139 -31.27 16.76 24.85
CA THR A 139 -32.51 15.99 25.00
C THR A 139 -32.55 15.25 26.33
N MET A 140 -31.45 14.60 26.74
CA MET A 140 -31.36 13.92 28.03
C MET A 140 -31.52 14.89 29.21
N THR A 141 -30.89 16.06 29.13
CA THR A 141 -31.03 17.11 30.15
C THR A 141 -32.46 17.63 30.22
N PHE A 142 -33.11 17.87 29.07
CA PHE A 142 -34.49 18.31 29.01
C PHE A 142 -35.45 17.28 29.63
N ILE A 143 -35.28 16.00 29.28
CA ILE A 143 -36.05 14.89 29.85
C ILE A 143 -35.83 14.82 31.36
N PHE A 144 -34.57 14.86 31.83
CA PHE A 144 -34.24 14.85 33.25
C PHE A 144 -34.84 16.05 34.01
N CYS A 145 -34.78 17.25 33.44
CA CYS A 145 -35.41 18.45 34.00
C CYS A 145 -36.94 18.35 34.06
N ARG A 146 -37.57 17.75 33.04
CA ARG A 146 -39.03 17.49 33.05
C ARG A 146 -39.41 16.48 34.13
N HIS A 147 -38.65 15.40 34.27
CA HIS A 147 -38.87 14.40 35.33
C HIS A 147 -38.69 15.00 36.74
N ARG A 148 -37.64 15.80 36.98
CA ARG A 148 -37.42 16.44 38.28
C ARG A 148 -38.53 17.43 38.65
N LYS A 149 -39.09 18.16 37.68
CA LYS A 149 -40.26 19.04 37.89
C LYS A 149 -41.54 18.25 38.18
N ALA A 150 -41.75 17.11 37.51
CA ALA A 150 -42.88 16.23 37.78
C ALA A 150 -42.82 15.60 39.19
N SER A 151 -41.62 15.29 39.70
CA SER A 151 -41.43 14.81 41.08
C SER A 151 -41.62 15.88 42.16
N LEU A 152 -41.57 17.18 41.81
CA LEU A 152 -41.73 18.31 42.73
C LEU A 152 -43.15 18.90 42.74
N LEU A 153 -44.07 18.37 41.94
CA LEU A 153 -45.47 18.79 41.91
C LEU A 153 -46.43 17.70 42.42
N PRO A 154 -46.40 17.39 43.73
CA PRO A 154 -47.62 16.99 44.41
C PRO A 154 -47.71 17.67 45.79
N ALA A 155 -47.96 18.99 45.83
CA ALA A 155 -48.22 19.69 47.10
C ALA A 155 -49.09 20.96 46.98
N GLU A 156 -49.70 21.25 45.81
CA GLU A 156 -50.51 22.47 45.63
C GLU A 156 -52.02 22.22 45.41
N LEU A 157 -52.48 20.97 45.43
CA LEU A 157 -53.90 20.64 45.21
C LEU A 157 -54.68 20.28 46.49
N LEU A 158 -54.05 20.37 47.67
CA LEU A 158 -54.71 20.13 48.98
C LEU A 158 -55.07 21.42 49.72
N ASN A 159 -55.03 22.59 49.09
CA ASN A 159 -55.32 23.86 49.78
C ASN A 159 -56.68 24.48 49.45
N GLU A 160 -57.58 23.74 48.80
CA GLU A 160 -58.94 24.22 48.47
C GLU A 160 -60.07 23.42 49.14
N ILE A 161 -59.82 22.67 50.22
CA ILE A 161 -60.90 22.02 50.99
C ILE A 161 -60.68 22.17 52.52
N ASN A 162 -61.38 23.18 53.07
CA ASN A 162 -61.92 23.34 54.44
C ASN A 162 -61.07 23.95 55.60
N PRO A 163 -61.67 24.86 56.41
CA PRO A 163 -61.12 25.42 57.66
C PRO A 163 -61.58 24.59 58.89
N PRO A 164 -61.48 25.14 60.12
CA PRO A 164 -60.34 25.06 61.02
C PRO A 164 -60.46 23.91 62.04
N GLY A 165 -59.31 23.30 62.34
CA GLY A 165 -58.91 22.81 63.67
C GLY A 165 -59.71 21.68 64.32
N VAL A 166 -59.13 20.47 64.39
CA VAL A 166 -59.30 19.55 65.52
C VAL A 166 -58.00 18.74 65.73
N ASN A 167 -57.66 18.58 67.01
CA ASN A 167 -56.42 18.11 67.65
C ASN A 167 -55.72 16.84 67.11
N LEU A 168 -54.38 16.88 67.17
CA LEU A 168 -53.51 15.71 67.15
C LEU A 168 -53.73 14.85 68.40
N GLY A 169 -53.91 13.54 68.18
CA GLY A 169 -53.98 12.52 69.23
C GLY A 169 -53.03 11.37 68.94
N SER A 170 -51.95 11.33 69.72
CA SER A 170 -51.21 10.18 70.29
C SER A 170 -50.75 9.00 69.42
N LEU A 171 -49.41 8.85 69.43
CA LEU A 171 -48.59 7.63 69.60
C LEU A 171 -49.31 6.27 69.54
N GLU A 172 -48.78 5.39 68.70
CA GLU A 172 -48.38 4.05 69.17
C GLU A 172 -47.17 3.57 68.37
N GLU A 173 -46.15 3.18 69.13
CA GLU A 173 -44.88 2.58 68.77
C GLU A 173 -45.07 1.07 68.51
N VAL A 174 -44.50 0.53 67.43
CA VAL A 174 -44.22 -0.91 67.35
C VAL A 174 -42.82 -1.12 66.77
N GLU A 175 -41.98 -1.71 67.63
CA GLU A 175 -40.59 -2.11 67.44
C GLU A 175 -40.36 -3.23 66.38
N PRO A 176 -39.09 -3.52 66.03
CA PRO A 176 -38.70 -4.13 64.77
C PRO A 176 -38.45 -5.64 64.85
N LEU A 177 -38.58 -6.33 63.72
CA LEU A 177 -38.10 -7.71 63.54
C LEU A 177 -37.23 -7.75 62.27
N ARG A 178 -35.89 -7.78 62.39
CA ARG A 178 -34.99 -8.93 62.65
C ARG A 178 -34.55 -9.69 61.39
N SER A 179 -33.42 -9.21 60.83
CA SER A 179 -32.19 -9.95 60.45
C SER A 179 -32.24 -11.44 60.05
N LYS A 180 -31.70 -11.75 58.85
CA LYS A 180 -30.77 -12.87 58.63
C LYS A 180 -29.77 -12.56 57.48
N PHE A 181 -28.50 -12.35 57.85
CA PHE A 181 -27.27 -12.55 57.03
C PHE A 181 -26.93 -14.07 56.97
N PRO A 182 -25.90 -14.61 56.24
CA PRO A 182 -24.68 -14.00 55.64
C PRO A 182 -24.42 -14.35 54.14
N ASN A 183 -23.81 -13.49 53.32
CA ASN A 183 -22.38 -13.16 53.07
C ASN A 183 -21.58 -14.16 52.16
N PRO A 184 -20.57 -13.65 51.41
CA PRO A 184 -20.06 -14.13 50.11
C PRO A 184 -18.96 -15.19 50.23
N VAL A 185 -18.49 -15.76 49.11
CA VAL A 185 -17.10 -16.24 48.86
C VAL A 185 -16.96 -16.81 47.43
N ILE A 186 -15.94 -16.28 46.71
CA ILE A 186 -15.25 -16.69 45.46
C ILE A 186 -16.06 -16.66 44.16
#